data_AF-D6SA74-F1
#
_entry.id   AF-D6SA74-F1
#
_cell.length_a   1.000
_cell.length_b   1.000
_cell.length_c   1.000
_cell.angle_alpha   90.00
_cell.angle_beta   90.00
_cell.angle_gamma   90.00
#
_symmetry.space_group_name_H-M   'P 1'
#
loop_
_entity.id
_entity.type
_entity.pdbx_description
1 polymer ?
#
loop_
_entity_poly.entity_id
_entity_poly.type
_entity_poly.pdbx_seq_one_letter_code
_entity_poly.pdbx_strand_id
1 'polypeptide(L)'
;MMKMKKTTSILVGAIVLILLIVFIMFRNKEQSAVENIKVPENNLLVAAGVWQIDKKESFSDSKSKASDEIGKLYVDESIVVFGKRFTINPKFSSKFVSLQNYLSKKTSDENISKKFSKDKKKVITISDGSKFYQDVVVMDKNNIILPYNGVLYYMKKTENKVSRTFIENYQSTYESKYYENKGNNLKDKENIALLIGIKNKVVRNEKTDISYRTILLDIDKKNRAQIYQTSALFFPRKNGFWIMEYKKNEFDNNYVEQFLAKPVYSGDNSKENKKLEFDSSAEITYLGPEYISIMRIKDQFEDYSIYDIDKMSNNNELNIDQIGGKEAVNVLKNSIAEESTDSNSEITTNDKNEDYKNIGIVRNSGKLNYQTQYTFKENNEVKLKNVILNIVSHLNLSPDELSMNWQSIKNLKSSAIDAYSSPDKRILIVQTTDEILIYDYSNDNKLIGSIPITKDDSIIMSEWAIGNYAEMWKKEFQNNDKIPSSFITNLRQ
;
A
#
# COMPACT_ATOMS: atom_id res chain seq x y z
N MET A 1 38.73 0.50 -67.17
CA MET A 1 38.68 1.34 -65.95
C MET A 1 37.28 1.49 -65.31
N MET A 2 36.18 1.20 -66.03
CA MET A 2 34.80 1.38 -65.52
C MET A 2 34.25 0.23 -64.65
N LYS A 3 34.78 -1.01 -64.78
CA LYS A 3 34.36 -2.17 -63.97
C LYS A 3 34.86 -2.14 -62.51
N MET A 4 36.09 -1.63 -62.28
CA MET A 4 36.64 -1.52 -60.92
C MET A 4 35.89 -0.49 -60.06
N LYS A 5 35.47 0.66 -60.62
CA LYS A 5 34.72 1.66 -59.84
C LYS A 5 33.36 1.16 -59.34
N LYS A 6 32.67 0.29 -60.10
CA LYS A 6 31.39 -0.32 -59.67
C LYS A 6 31.58 -1.30 -58.53
N THR A 7 32.61 -2.15 -58.55
CA THR A 7 32.86 -3.09 -57.46
C THR A 7 33.33 -2.39 -56.18
N THR A 8 34.11 -1.31 -56.27
CA THR A 8 34.48 -0.51 -55.08
C THR A 8 33.28 0.22 -54.50
N SER A 9 32.37 0.75 -55.34
CA SER A 9 31.13 1.41 -54.90
C SER A 9 30.18 0.45 -54.15
N ILE A 10 30.05 -0.79 -54.62
CA ILE A 10 29.22 -1.81 -53.97
C ILE A 10 29.84 -2.24 -52.63
N LEU A 11 31.16 -2.37 -52.57
CA LEU A 11 31.87 -2.73 -51.34
C LEU A 11 31.72 -1.64 -50.26
N VAL A 12 31.85 -0.37 -50.64
CA VAL A 12 31.67 0.77 -49.72
C VAL A 12 30.21 0.85 -49.23
N GLY A 13 29.24 0.63 -50.13
CA GLY A 13 27.83 0.57 -49.77
C GLY A 13 27.51 -0.55 -48.76
N ALA A 14 28.11 -1.73 -48.94
CA ALA A 14 27.95 -2.85 -48.02
C ALA A 14 28.55 -2.57 -46.63
N ILE A 15 29.71 -1.92 -46.57
CA ILE A 15 30.35 -1.54 -45.31
C ILE A 15 29.52 -0.50 -44.54
N VAL A 16 28.96 0.50 -45.23
CA VAL A 16 28.08 1.50 -44.61
C VAL A 16 26.79 0.88 -44.09
N LEU A 17 26.21 -0.09 -44.82
CA LEU A 17 25.02 -0.81 -44.39
C LEU A 17 25.31 -1.66 -43.13
N ILE A 18 26.46 -2.34 -43.08
CA ILE A 18 26.89 -3.09 -41.89
C ILE A 18 27.08 -2.16 -40.69
N LEU A 19 27.70 -1.00 -40.88
CA LEU A 19 27.87 -0.01 -39.81
C LEU A 19 26.53 0.54 -39.30
N LEU A 20 25.55 0.75 -40.19
CA LEU A 20 24.18 1.14 -39.82
C LEU A 20 23.46 0.05 -39.03
N ILE A 21 23.60 -1.22 -39.43
CA ILE A 21 23.03 -2.36 -38.69
C ILE A 21 23.68 -2.49 -37.30
N VAL A 22 25.00 -2.32 -37.19
CA VAL A 22 25.70 -2.31 -35.90
C VAL A 22 25.24 -1.12 -35.04
N PHE A 23 24.99 0.05 -35.63
CA PHE A 23 24.49 1.22 -34.90
C PHE A 23 23.04 1.03 -34.41
N ILE A 24 22.18 0.37 -35.19
CA ILE A 24 20.82 -0.02 -34.78
C ILE A 24 20.86 -1.08 -33.68
N MET A 25 21.74 -2.08 -33.79
CA MET A 25 21.98 -3.10 -32.75
C MET A 25 22.48 -2.47 -31.44
N PHE A 26 23.31 -1.43 -31.50
CA PHE A 26 23.79 -0.71 -30.31
C PHE A 26 22.74 0.24 -29.70
N ARG A 27 21.80 0.79 -30.49
CA ARG A 27 20.69 1.60 -29.95
C ARG A 27 19.60 0.79 -29.25
N ASN A 28 19.46 -0.50 -29.55
CA ASN A 28 18.48 -1.37 -28.89
C ASN A 28 18.92 -1.91 -27.51
N LYS A 29 19.98 -1.36 -26.90
CA LYS A 29 20.44 -1.77 -25.56
C LYS A 29 20.02 -0.84 -24.42
N GLU A 30 19.09 0.07 -24.65
CA GLU A 30 18.52 0.95 -23.60
C GLU A 30 17.04 0.74 -23.31
N GLN A 31 16.46 -0.40 -23.69
CA GLN A 31 15.09 -0.74 -23.32
C GLN A 31 14.99 -2.17 -22.78
N SER A 32 14.49 -2.25 -21.54
CA SER A 32 13.96 -3.45 -20.89
C SER A 32 14.96 -4.55 -20.51
N ALA A 33 15.81 -4.25 -19.51
CA ALA A 33 16.31 -5.28 -18.61
C ALA A 33 15.45 -5.29 -17.32
N VAL A 34 14.15 -5.56 -17.48
CA VAL A 34 13.28 -6.02 -16.40
C VAL A 34 12.85 -7.44 -16.77
N GLU A 35 13.80 -8.34 -16.86
CA GLU A 35 13.51 -9.77 -16.91
C GLU A 35 14.71 -10.52 -16.32
N ASN A 36 14.45 -11.15 -15.18
CA ASN A 36 15.30 -12.12 -14.49
C ASN A 36 16.69 -11.64 -14.08
N ILE A 37 16.75 -10.72 -13.10
CA ILE A 37 17.89 -10.67 -12.19
C ILE A 37 17.83 -11.94 -11.33
N LYS A 38 18.55 -12.98 -11.74
CA LYS A 38 18.90 -14.06 -10.82
C LYS A 38 19.72 -13.42 -9.70
N VAL A 39 19.17 -13.44 -8.48
CA VAL A 39 19.76 -12.83 -7.30
C VAL A 39 21.19 -13.34 -7.16
N PRO A 40 22.23 -12.48 -7.09
CA PRO A 40 23.57 -12.94 -6.77
C PRO A 40 23.54 -13.66 -5.42
N GLU A 41 23.99 -14.92 -5.36
CA GLU A 41 24.00 -15.81 -4.18
C GLU A 41 24.78 -15.25 -2.95
N ASN A 42 25.28 -14.01 -3.02
CA ASN A 42 26.26 -13.46 -2.09
C ASN A 42 25.83 -12.13 -1.42
N ASN A 43 24.57 -11.71 -1.58
CA ASN A 43 24.08 -10.44 -0.99
C ASN A 43 23.79 -10.53 0.52
N LEU A 44 23.40 -11.70 1.00
CA LEU A 44 23.00 -11.98 2.38
C LEU A 44 24.20 -11.93 3.35
N LEU A 45 25.35 -12.43 2.91
CA LEU A 45 26.58 -12.54 3.70
C LEU A 45 27.10 -11.21 4.26
N VAL A 46 26.79 -10.08 3.61
CA VAL A 46 27.30 -8.77 4.04
C VAL A 46 26.54 -8.22 5.25
N ALA A 47 25.23 -8.44 5.31
CA ALA A 47 24.39 -7.99 6.44
C ALA A 47 24.17 -9.07 7.50
N ALA A 48 24.42 -10.36 7.19
CA ALA A 48 24.23 -11.45 8.15
C ALA A 48 25.03 -11.24 9.44
N GLY A 49 24.43 -11.52 10.59
CA GLY A 49 25.04 -11.37 11.90
C GLY A 49 24.17 -10.62 12.91
N VAL A 50 24.77 -10.30 14.05
CA VAL A 50 24.15 -9.52 15.12
C VAL A 50 24.77 -8.13 15.14
N TRP A 51 23.92 -7.11 15.10
CA TRP A 51 24.31 -5.72 15.09
C TRP A 51 23.74 -5.02 16.32
N GLN A 52 24.56 -4.23 16.99
CA GLN A 52 24.19 -3.45 18.16
C GLN A 52 24.23 -1.96 17.85
N ILE A 53 23.28 -1.21 18.40
CA ILE A 53 23.24 0.25 18.21
C ILE A 53 24.44 0.89 18.90
N ASP A 54 25.22 1.63 18.13
CA ASP A 54 26.35 2.45 18.60
C ASP A 54 25.92 3.90 18.83
N LYS A 55 25.12 4.44 17.90
CA LYS A 55 24.64 5.82 17.94
C LYS A 55 23.26 5.94 17.30
N LYS A 56 22.44 6.87 17.79
CA LYS A 56 21.16 7.28 17.20
C LYS A 56 21.21 8.75 16.81
N GLU A 57 20.61 9.11 15.68
CA GLU A 57 20.43 10.50 15.25
C GLU A 57 19.00 10.69 14.78
N SER A 58 18.19 11.43 15.55
CA SER A 58 16.80 11.74 15.21
C SER A 58 16.73 12.91 14.24
N PHE A 59 15.77 12.86 13.32
CA PHE A 59 15.55 13.90 12.31
C PHE A 59 14.09 14.31 12.15
N SER A 60 13.19 13.78 12.97
CA SER A 60 11.78 14.18 13.02
C SER A 60 11.52 15.12 14.21
N ASP A 61 10.74 16.18 13.97
CA ASP A 61 10.28 17.16 14.98
C ASP A 61 9.20 16.59 15.92
N SER A 62 8.52 15.53 15.49
CA SER A 62 7.67 14.77 16.41
C SER A 62 8.56 14.23 17.52
N LYS A 63 8.14 14.36 18.78
CA LYS A 63 8.80 13.72 19.94
C LYS A 63 8.70 12.20 19.75
N SER A 64 9.46 11.64 18.82
CA SER A 64 9.61 10.22 18.64
C SER A 64 10.31 9.75 19.89
N LYS A 65 9.53 9.27 20.85
CA LYS A 65 10.02 8.31 21.84
C LYS A 65 10.29 7.02 21.08
N ALA A 66 11.28 7.03 20.17
CA ALA A 66 11.89 5.84 19.63
C ALA A 66 12.22 4.99 20.85
N SER A 67 11.53 3.86 21.00
CA SER A 67 11.59 3.09 22.25
C SER A 67 13.05 2.74 22.52
N ASP A 68 13.49 2.99 23.75
CA ASP A 68 14.77 2.50 24.28
C ASP A 68 14.90 0.97 24.21
N GLU A 69 13.83 0.26 23.83
CA GLU A 69 13.76 -1.20 23.61
C GLU A 69 14.42 -1.71 22.32
N ILE A 70 14.83 -0.84 21.38
CA ILE A 70 15.58 -1.31 20.20
C ILE A 70 17.04 -1.47 20.61
N GLY A 71 17.48 -2.70 20.87
CA GLY A 71 18.86 -2.98 21.31
C GLY A 71 19.75 -3.57 20.21
N LYS A 72 19.20 -4.45 19.37
CA LYS A 72 19.95 -5.22 18.37
C LYS A 72 19.13 -5.46 17.10
N LEU A 73 19.85 -5.66 16.00
CA LEU A 73 19.35 -6.18 14.73
C LEU A 73 19.98 -7.56 14.52
N TYR A 74 19.15 -8.58 14.33
CA TYR A 74 19.56 -9.94 14.00
C TYR A 74 19.23 -10.19 12.54
N VAL A 75 20.22 -10.59 11.74
CA VAL A 75 20.04 -10.87 10.32
C VAL A 75 20.57 -12.26 10.02
N ASP A 76 19.67 -13.12 9.57
CA ASP A 76 19.93 -14.48 9.10
C ASP A 76 19.10 -14.76 7.84
N GLU A 77 19.45 -15.81 7.10
CA GLU A 77 18.71 -16.25 5.90
C GLU A 77 17.28 -16.66 6.22
N SER A 78 17.06 -17.20 7.42
CA SER A 78 15.77 -17.72 7.88
C SER A 78 14.99 -16.74 8.74
N ILE A 79 15.64 -15.71 9.30
CA ILE A 79 14.99 -14.78 10.21
C ILE A 79 15.68 -13.42 10.23
N VAL A 80 14.89 -12.35 10.31
CA VAL A 80 15.37 -11.01 10.65
C VAL A 80 14.56 -10.47 11.81
N VAL A 81 15.23 -9.93 12.83
CA VAL A 81 14.61 -9.34 14.03
C VAL A 81 15.19 -7.96 14.30
N PHE A 82 14.33 -6.97 14.45
CA PHE A 82 14.69 -5.60 14.81
C PHE A 82 13.71 -5.04 15.85
N GLY A 83 14.13 -5.00 17.11
CA GLY A 83 13.23 -4.70 18.23
C GLY A 83 12.07 -5.70 18.29
N LYS A 84 10.83 -5.20 18.27
CA LYS A 84 9.61 -6.04 18.23
C LYS A 84 9.22 -6.53 16.83
N ARG A 85 9.86 -6.01 15.78
CA ARG A 85 9.56 -6.36 14.37
C ARG A 85 10.41 -7.55 13.97
N PHE A 86 9.82 -8.48 13.24
CA PHE A 86 10.56 -9.62 12.71
C PHE A 86 9.90 -10.22 11.48
N THR A 87 10.66 -11.03 10.75
CA THR A 87 10.14 -11.94 9.72
C THR A 87 10.90 -13.27 9.76
N ILE A 88 10.19 -14.37 9.52
CA ILE A 88 10.75 -15.73 9.38
C ILE A 88 10.87 -16.19 7.92
N ASN A 89 10.62 -15.29 6.96
CA ASN A 89 10.80 -15.55 5.54
C ASN A 89 11.41 -14.33 4.83
N PRO A 90 12.59 -13.86 5.27
CA PRO A 90 13.20 -12.68 4.70
C PRO A 90 13.68 -12.93 3.27
N LYS A 91 13.32 -12.02 2.37
CA LYS A 91 13.87 -11.90 1.02
C LYS A 91 14.80 -10.70 0.98
N PHE A 92 15.98 -10.90 0.41
CA PHE A 92 17.03 -9.90 0.34
C PHE A 92 17.23 -9.42 -1.09
N SER A 93 17.28 -8.11 -1.27
CA SER A 93 17.74 -7.49 -2.51
C SER A 93 18.79 -6.43 -2.19
N SER A 94 19.62 -6.05 -3.18
CA SER A 94 20.62 -5.02 -2.97
C SER A 94 20.76 -4.10 -4.18
N LYS A 95 21.17 -2.86 -3.90
CA LYS A 95 21.47 -1.85 -4.91
C LYS A 95 22.61 -0.96 -4.45
N PHE A 96 23.38 -0.41 -5.39
CA PHE A 96 24.37 0.63 -5.09
C PHE A 96 23.76 2.02 -5.31
N VAL A 97 23.87 2.90 -4.31
CA VAL A 97 23.32 4.25 -4.35
C VAL A 97 24.36 5.25 -3.87
N SER A 98 24.28 6.49 -4.34
CA SER A 98 25.02 7.59 -3.74
C SER A 98 24.49 7.82 -2.32
N LEU A 99 25.36 7.69 -1.31
CA LEU A 99 24.97 7.70 0.10
C LEU A 99 24.21 8.98 0.49
N GLN A 100 24.80 10.14 0.18
CA GLN A 100 24.18 11.44 0.41
C GLN A 100 22.78 11.54 -0.22
N ASN A 101 22.64 11.20 -1.50
CA ASN A 101 21.36 11.30 -2.22
C ASN A 101 20.31 10.31 -1.70
N TYR A 102 20.74 9.15 -1.21
CA TYR A 102 19.85 8.16 -0.62
C TYR A 102 19.36 8.62 0.74
N LEU A 103 20.27 9.07 1.62
CA LEU A 103 19.91 9.57 2.94
C LEU A 103 19.09 10.86 2.86
N SER A 104 19.35 11.75 1.89
CA SER A 104 18.53 12.96 1.68
C SER A 104 17.08 12.66 1.32
N LYS A 105 16.77 11.43 0.86
CA LYS A 105 15.40 10.99 0.64
C LYS A 105 14.78 10.39 1.91
N LYS A 106 15.61 9.81 2.78
CA LYS A 106 15.18 9.13 4.01
C LYS A 106 15.13 10.03 5.24
N THR A 107 15.82 11.17 5.20
CA THR A 107 15.88 12.15 6.29
C THR A 107 15.19 13.44 5.90
N SER A 108 14.39 13.99 6.79
CA SER A 108 13.81 15.33 6.66
C SER A 108 14.79 16.45 6.95
N ASP A 109 15.85 16.19 7.71
CA ASP A 109 16.93 17.13 7.95
C ASP A 109 18.01 17.02 6.86
N GLU A 110 18.07 18.03 5.99
CA GLU A 110 19.09 18.11 4.93
C GLU A 110 20.52 18.11 5.50
N ASN A 111 20.73 18.66 6.71
CA ASN A 111 22.06 18.75 7.31
C ASN A 111 22.63 17.36 7.61
N ILE A 112 21.78 16.39 7.94
CA ILE A 112 22.22 15.00 8.17
C ILE A 112 22.76 14.42 6.87
N SER A 113 22.00 14.53 5.77
CA SER A 113 22.44 13.98 4.48
C SER A 113 23.73 14.66 3.97
N LYS A 114 23.90 15.96 4.23
CA LYS A 114 25.08 16.75 3.84
C LYS A 114 26.37 16.31 4.56
N LYS A 115 26.29 15.64 5.71
CA LYS A 115 27.46 15.06 6.41
C LYS A 115 28.10 13.91 5.66
N PHE A 116 27.37 13.27 4.74
CA PHE A 116 27.85 12.11 4.00
C PHE A 116 28.40 12.50 2.63
N SER A 117 29.44 11.78 2.20
CA SER A 117 29.95 11.87 0.83
C SER A 117 28.96 11.30 -0.18
N LYS A 118 29.15 11.65 -1.46
CA LYS A 118 28.37 11.08 -2.57
C LYS A 118 28.80 9.66 -2.96
N ASP A 119 29.70 9.05 -2.21
CA ASP A 119 30.25 7.73 -2.49
C ASP A 119 29.14 6.69 -2.64
N LYS A 120 29.35 5.75 -3.57
CA LYS A 120 28.41 4.66 -3.78
C LYS A 120 28.51 3.67 -2.63
N LYS A 121 27.42 3.51 -1.88
CA LYS A 121 27.27 2.49 -0.84
C LYS A 121 26.23 1.47 -1.24
N LYS A 122 26.41 0.24 -0.77
CA LYS A 122 25.43 -0.84 -0.97
C LYS A 122 24.29 -0.63 0.03
N VAL A 123 23.07 -0.62 -0.46
CA VAL A 123 21.84 -0.72 0.34
C VAL A 123 21.31 -2.13 0.18
N ILE A 124 21.08 -2.80 1.30
CA ILE A 124 20.41 -4.09 1.37
C ILE A 124 18.98 -3.83 1.83
N THR A 125 18.03 -4.26 1.02
CA THR A 125 16.60 -4.23 1.33
C THR A 125 16.19 -5.62 1.79
N ILE A 126 15.66 -5.71 3.01
CA ILE A 126 15.11 -6.91 3.62
C ILE A 126 13.59 -6.78 3.57
N SER A 127 12.88 -7.76 3.01
CA SER A 127 11.42 -7.74 3.02
C SER A 127 10.82 -9.13 3.07
N ASP A 128 9.61 -9.30 3.58
CA ASP A 128 8.85 -10.56 3.46
C ASP A 128 7.75 -10.50 2.38
N GLY A 129 7.73 -9.41 1.61
CA GLY A 129 6.71 -9.15 0.60
C GLY A 129 5.39 -8.61 1.16
N SER A 130 5.26 -8.46 2.48
CA SER A 130 4.04 -7.98 3.12
C SER A 130 4.33 -7.02 4.28
N LYS A 131 4.56 -7.55 5.48
CA LYS A 131 4.54 -6.82 6.76
C LYS A 131 5.91 -6.34 7.21
N PHE A 132 6.97 -7.04 6.83
CA PHE A 132 8.33 -6.67 7.17
C PHE A 132 9.03 -6.05 5.97
N TYR A 133 9.61 -4.88 6.20
CA TYR A 133 10.53 -4.24 5.27
C TYR A 133 11.54 -3.39 6.04
N GLN A 134 12.82 -3.51 5.70
CA GLN A 134 13.88 -2.71 6.28
C GLN A 134 15.02 -2.53 5.29
N ASP A 135 15.36 -1.28 5.01
CA ASP A 135 16.60 -0.94 4.33
C ASP A 135 17.76 -0.83 5.34
N VAL A 136 18.93 -1.31 4.93
CA VAL A 136 20.20 -1.18 5.66
C VAL A 136 21.29 -0.71 4.70
N VAL A 137 21.93 0.40 5.04
CA VAL A 137 23.09 0.92 4.31
C VAL A 137 24.36 0.26 4.86
N VAL A 138 25.11 -0.44 4.01
CA VAL A 138 26.39 -1.03 4.39
C VAL A 138 27.49 0.02 4.28
N MET A 139 28.06 0.42 5.42
CA MET A 139 29.18 1.36 5.45
C MET A 139 30.52 0.65 5.21
N ASP A 140 30.70 -0.48 5.91
CA ASP A 140 31.79 -1.44 5.77
C ASP A 140 31.38 -2.80 6.38
N LYS A 141 32.33 -3.73 6.57
CA LYS A 141 32.06 -5.08 7.10
C LYS A 141 31.49 -5.13 8.53
N ASN A 142 31.74 -4.09 9.32
CA ASN A 142 31.42 -4.02 10.74
C ASN A 142 30.47 -2.87 11.08
N ASN A 143 30.15 -1.98 10.14
CA ASN A 143 29.30 -0.82 10.36
C ASN A 143 28.16 -0.75 9.34
N ILE A 144 26.94 -0.52 9.83
CA ILE A 144 25.75 -0.24 9.03
C ILE A 144 25.02 1.00 9.52
N ILE A 145 24.25 1.62 8.63
CA ILE A 145 23.27 2.64 8.97
C ILE A 145 21.88 2.10 8.61
N LEU A 146 20.98 2.10 9.58
CA LEU A 146 19.60 1.67 9.43
C LEU A 146 18.69 2.90 9.61
N PRO A 147 18.09 3.46 8.54
CA PRO A 147 17.05 4.47 8.65
C PRO A 147 15.71 3.82 9.03
N TYR A 148 15.09 4.27 10.13
CA TYR A 148 13.78 3.79 10.54
C TYR A 148 13.05 4.80 11.44
N ASN A 149 11.76 5.06 11.16
CA ASN A 149 10.86 5.92 11.92
C ASN A 149 11.49 7.24 12.41
N GLY A 150 12.04 8.04 11.49
CA GLY A 150 12.60 9.34 11.84
C GLY A 150 13.97 9.30 12.52
N VAL A 151 14.62 8.13 12.61
CA VAL A 151 15.92 7.94 13.28
C VAL A 151 16.90 7.21 12.36
N LEU A 152 18.14 7.70 12.31
CA LEU A 152 19.28 6.94 11.80
C LEU A 152 19.93 6.15 12.93
N TYR A 153 19.86 4.83 12.85
CA TYR A 153 20.56 3.92 13.75
C TYR A 153 21.91 3.55 13.15
N TYR A 154 22.99 4.02 13.76
CA TYR A 154 24.34 3.59 13.44
C TYR A 154 24.61 2.33 14.26
N MET A 155 24.90 1.21 13.59
CA MET A 155 25.03 -0.08 14.25
C MET A 155 26.37 -0.73 13.94
N LYS A 156 26.97 -1.35 14.97
CA LYS A 156 28.22 -2.11 14.91
C LYS A 156 27.94 -3.60 14.98
N LYS A 157 28.65 -4.38 14.18
CA LYS A 157 28.57 -5.84 14.18
C LYS A 157 29.23 -6.39 15.44
N THR A 158 28.49 -7.19 16.20
CA THR A 158 29.00 -7.88 17.39
C THR A 158 29.26 -9.35 17.12
N GLU A 159 28.47 -9.97 16.24
CA GLU A 159 28.61 -11.39 15.90
C GLU A 159 28.43 -11.59 14.39
N ASN A 160 29.20 -12.52 13.81
CA ASN A 160 29.15 -12.80 12.37
C ASN A 160 27.94 -13.64 11.94
N LYS A 161 27.30 -14.33 12.88
CA LYS A 161 26.14 -15.19 12.65
C LYS A 161 25.19 -15.08 13.83
N VAL A 162 23.90 -15.27 13.56
CA VAL A 162 22.89 -15.42 14.61
C VAL A 162 22.98 -16.85 15.16
N SER A 163 22.87 -17.02 16.49
CA SER A 163 22.97 -18.35 17.08
C SER A 163 21.79 -19.23 16.66
N ARG A 164 22.06 -20.52 16.38
CA ARG A 164 21.01 -21.48 16.03
C ARG A 164 19.94 -21.60 17.12
N THR A 165 20.35 -21.55 18.39
CA THR A 165 19.43 -21.53 19.54
C THR A 165 18.51 -20.32 19.54
N PHE A 166 19.00 -19.14 19.12
CA PHE A 166 18.15 -17.96 18.98
C PHE A 166 17.11 -18.17 17.86
N ILE A 167 17.54 -18.68 16.70
CA ILE A 167 16.66 -18.94 15.55
C ILE A 167 15.57 -19.95 15.95
N GLU A 168 15.96 -21.09 16.52
CA GLU A 168 15.04 -22.15 16.93
C GLU A 168 14.07 -21.69 18.02
N ASN A 169 14.52 -20.93 19.03
CA ASN A 169 13.64 -20.38 20.05
C ASN A 169 12.64 -19.37 19.48
N TYR A 170 13.08 -18.52 18.54
CA TYR A 170 12.22 -17.52 17.93
C TYR A 170 11.20 -18.15 16.99
N GLN A 171 11.64 -19.11 16.16
CA GLN A 171 10.77 -19.86 15.25
C GLN A 171 9.80 -20.74 16.02
N SER A 172 10.22 -21.49 17.03
CA SER A 172 9.30 -22.30 17.84
C SER A 172 8.29 -21.45 18.61
N THR A 173 8.69 -20.30 19.18
CA THR A 173 7.76 -19.34 19.79
C THR A 173 6.77 -18.76 18.78
N TYR A 174 7.18 -18.60 17.52
CA TYR A 174 6.32 -18.13 16.45
C TYR A 174 5.38 -19.24 15.94
N GLU A 175 5.91 -20.42 15.64
CA GLU A 175 5.17 -21.58 15.13
C GLU A 175 4.17 -22.12 16.16
N SER A 176 4.51 -22.19 17.44
CA SER A 176 3.55 -22.52 18.51
C SER A 176 2.38 -21.54 18.55
N LYS A 177 2.65 -20.23 18.42
CA LYS A 177 1.61 -19.20 18.32
C LYS A 177 0.80 -19.25 17.02
N TYR A 178 1.39 -19.76 15.94
CA TYR A 178 0.75 -19.81 14.62
C TYR A 178 -0.07 -21.10 14.42
N TYR A 179 0.40 -22.24 14.93
CA TYR A 179 -0.17 -23.58 14.71
C TYR A 179 -1.04 -24.13 15.86
N GLU A 180 -1.08 -23.52 17.05
CA GLU A 180 -2.08 -23.86 18.10
C GLU A 180 -3.47 -23.19 17.89
N ASN A 181 -3.68 -22.48 16.78
CA ASN A 181 -4.95 -21.80 16.44
C ASN A 181 -6.05 -22.74 15.91
N LYS A 182 -6.27 -23.87 16.58
CA LYS A 182 -7.52 -24.66 16.49
C LYS A 182 -8.21 -24.84 17.85
N GLY A 183 -7.64 -24.32 18.94
CA GLY A 183 -8.24 -24.41 20.28
C GLY A 183 -8.78 -23.07 20.76
N ASN A 184 -10.04 -23.05 21.21
CA ASN A 184 -10.75 -21.91 21.81
C ASN A 184 -10.19 -21.44 23.19
N ASN A 185 -8.88 -21.47 23.41
CA ASN A 185 -8.29 -21.04 24.68
C ASN A 185 -7.93 -19.55 24.68
N LEU A 186 -8.43 -18.83 25.69
CA LEU A 186 -8.17 -17.40 25.97
C LEU A 186 -6.68 -17.05 26.18
N LYS A 187 -5.77 -18.02 26.25
CA LYS A 187 -4.34 -17.80 26.54
C LYS A 187 -3.51 -17.40 25.31
N ASP A 188 -4.01 -17.66 24.09
CA ASP A 188 -3.21 -17.56 22.85
C ASP A 188 -3.67 -16.46 21.88
N LYS A 189 -4.72 -15.70 22.23
CA LYS A 189 -5.17 -14.54 21.44
C LYS A 189 -4.07 -13.48 21.39
N GLU A 190 -3.75 -12.98 20.19
CA GLU A 190 -2.84 -11.84 20.01
C GLU A 190 -3.58 -10.49 20.01
N ASN A 191 -2.86 -9.39 20.23
CA ASN A 191 -3.43 -8.06 20.04
C ASN A 191 -3.73 -7.83 18.55
N ILE A 192 -4.80 -7.13 18.22
CA ILE A 192 -5.15 -6.74 16.85
C ILE A 192 -5.19 -5.22 16.79
N ALA A 193 -4.64 -4.65 15.72
CA ALA A 193 -4.87 -3.27 15.34
C ALA A 193 -5.50 -3.25 13.95
N LEU A 194 -6.55 -2.45 13.80
CA LEU A 194 -7.22 -2.18 12.53
C LEU A 194 -7.19 -0.67 12.28
N LEU A 195 -6.64 -0.25 11.13
CA LEU A 195 -6.79 1.10 10.62
C LEU A 195 -7.96 1.13 9.63
N ILE A 196 -8.98 1.91 9.93
CA ILE A 196 -10.15 2.14 9.10
C ILE A 196 -10.07 3.55 8.53
N GLY A 197 -9.90 3.68 7.21
CA GLY A 197 -9.99 4.95 6.51
C GLY A 197 -11.43 5.20 6.10
N ILE A 198 -11.97 6.36 6.49
CA ILE A 198 -13.34 6.75 6.24
C ILE A 198 -13.34 7.99 5.37
N LYS A 199 -14.09 7.94 4.27
CA LYS A 199 -14.51 9.09 3.47
C LYS A 199 -15.88 9.55 3.97
N ASN A 200 -16.04 10.83 4.25
CA ASN A 200 -17.32 11.47 4.47
C ASN A 200 -17.64 12.39 3.29
N LYS A 201 -18.78 12.21 2.63
CA LYS A 201 -19.21 13.02 1.49
C LYS A 201 -20.59 13.60 1.75
N VAL A 202 -20.65 14.91 1.99
CA VAL A 202 -21.89 15.63 2.27
C VAL A 202 -22.25 16.50 1.08
N VAL A 203 -23.46 16.31 0.55
CA VAL A 203 -23.99 17.13 -0.56
C VAL A 203 -25.05 18.09 0.00
N ARG A 204 -24.81 19.40 -0.12
CA ARG A 204 -25.71 20.47 0.34
C ARG A 204 -25.78 21.59 -0.69
N ASN A 205 -27.00 21.95 -1.14
CA ASN A 205 -27.22 23.05 -2.10
C ASN A 205 -26.28 22.93 -3.33
N GLU A 206 -26.20 21.74 -3.92
CA GLU A 206 -25.33 21.42 -5.07
C GLU A 206 -23.82 21.54 -4.80
N LYS A 207 -23.40 21.84 -3.56
CA LYS A 207 -22.01 21.76 -3.12
C LYS A 207 -21.72 20.42 -2.48
N THR A 208 -20.60 19.82 -2.90
CA THR A 208 -20.07 18.59 -2.32
C THR A 208 -18.89 18.93 -1.43
N ASP A 209 -19.01 18.60 -0.15
CA ASP A 209 -17.94 18.67 0.83
C ASP A 209 -17.43 17.24 1.10
N ILE A 210 -16.13 17.03 0.88
CA ILE A 210 -15.47 15.75 1.13
C ILE A 210 -14.47 15.93 2.26
N SER A 211 -14.49 15.03 3.22
CA SER A 211 -13.46 14.92 4.24
C SER A 211 -13.06 13.47 4.46
N TYR A 212 -11.88 13.29 5.02
CA TYR A 212 -11.36 11.97 5.34
C TYR A 212 -10.95 11.90 6.79
N ARG A 213 -10.93 10.69 7.35
CA ARG A 213 -10.41 10.43 8.70
C ARG A 213 -9.93 8.99 8.81
N THR A 214 -9.03 8.73 9.75
CA THR A 214 -8.67 7.36 10.12
C THR A 214 -9.07 7.06 11.55
N ILE A 215 -9.66 5.89 11.73
CA ILE A 215 -9.92 5.29 13.03
C ILE A 215 -8.95 4.13 13.24
N LEU A 216 -8.21 4.15 14.34
CA LEU A 216 -7.48 2.99 14.84
C LEU A 216 -8.37 2.26 15.85
N LEU A 217 -8.68 1.00 15.57
CA LEU A 217 -9.29 0.05 16.49
C LEU A 217 -8.21 -0.89 17.04
N ASP A 218 -7.89 -0.76 18.33
CA ASP A 218 -6.96 -1.61 19.07
C ASP A 218 -7.75 -2.60 19.93
N ILE A 219 -7.61 -3.89 19.65
CA ILE A 219 -8.31 -4.98 20.35
C ILE A 219 -7.27 -5.84 21.04
N ASP A 220 -7.33 -5.88 22.37
CA ASP A 220 -6.38 -6.69 23.12
C ASP A 220 -6.72 -8.19 23.09
N LYS A 221 -5.83 -9.00 23.68
CA LYS A 221 -6.01 -10.46 23.83
C LYS A 221 -7.32 -10.86 24.52
N LYS A 222 -7.92 -9.97 25.32
CA LYS A 222 -9.17 -10.18 26.04
C LYS A 222 -10.38 -9.64 25.26
N ASN A 223 -10.22 -9.29 23.99
CA ASN A 223 -11.25 -8.69 23.14
C ASN A 223 -11.80 -7.36 23.70
N ARG A 224 -10.98 -6.60 24.43
CA ARG A 224 -11.32 -5.23 24.82
C ARG A 224 -10.88 -4.28 23.72
N ALA A 225 -11.84 -3.54 23.17
CA ALA A 225 -11.62 -2.57 22.12
C ALA A 225 -11.29 -1.18 22.70
N GLN A 226 -10.27 -0.53 22.13
CA GLN A 226 -9.94 0.88 22.31
C GLN A 226 -9.91 1.54 20.94
N ILE A 227 -10.39 2.78 20.85
CA ILE A 227 -10.46 3.50 19.58
C ILE A 227 -9.74 4.83 19.69
N TYR A 228 -9.05 5.19 18.61
CA TYR A 228 -8.36 6.46 18.43
C TYR A 228 -8.70 7.00 17.03
N GLN A 229 -8.71 8.32 16.85
CA GLN A 229 -9.04 8.95 15.57
C GLN A 229 -8.07 10.08 15.21
N THR A 230 -7.88 10.30 13.91
CA THR A 230 -7.17 11.44 13.32
C THR A 230 -7.88 11.93 12.05
N SER A 231 -7.70 13.19 11.67
CA SER A 231 -8.34 13.84 10.51
C SER A 231 -7.68 13.55 9.17
N ALA A 232 -6.52 12.89 9.14
CA ALA A 232 -5.89 12.45 7.91
C ALA A 232 -6.16 10.96 7.66
N LEU A 233 -5.97 10.51 6.42
CA LEU A 233 -5.87 9.08 6.16
C LEU A 233 -4.47 8.60 6.56
N PHE A 234 -4.37 7.91 7.69
CA PHE A 234 -3.12 7.33 8.21
C PHE A 234 -3.03 5.85 7.81
N PHE A 235 -2.01 5.48 7.05
CA PHE A 235 -1.93 4.15 6.44
C PHE A 235 -0.51 3.56 6.48
N PRO A 236 -0.39 2.23 6.60
CA PRO A 236 0.88 1.54 6.62
C PRO A 236 1.47 1.49 5.21
N ARG A 237 2.78 1.64 5.11
CA ARG A 237 3.58 1.53 3.89
C ARG A 237 4.79 0.65 4.17
N LYS A 238 5.45 0.17 3.10
CA LYS A 238 6.69 -0.63 3.21
C LYS A 238 7.72 0.03 4.15
N ASN A 239 7.82 1.36 4.13
CA ASN A 239 8.79 2.12 4.93
C ASN A 239 8.21 2.83 6.16
N GLY A 240 7.21 2.25 6.82
CA GLY A 240 6.61 2.83 8.03
C GLY A 240 5.20 3.34 7.75
N PHE A 241 4.86 4.54 8.23
CA PHE A 241 3.51 5.08 8.11
C PHE A 241 3.50 6.37 7.31
N TRP A 242 2.42 6.54 6.55
CA TRP A 242 2.17 7.70 5.73
C TRP A 242 0.82 8.30 6.09
N ILE A 243 0.68 9.58 5.80
CA ILE A 243 -0.60 10.28 5.84
C ILE A 243 -0.95 10.77 4.43
N MET A 244 -2.23 10.67 4.08
CA MET A 244 -2.81 11.24 2.89
C MET A 244 -3.71 12.40 3.30
N GLU A 245 -3.31 13.60 2.92
CA GLU A 245 -4.05 14.84 3.11
C GLU A 245 -4.87 15.14 1.85
N TYR A 246 -6.11 15.59 2.03
CA TYR A 246 -6.96 16.12 0.97
C TYR A 246 -7.12 17.63 1.18
N LYS A 247 -6.96 18.39 0.10
CA LYS A 247 -7.19 19.84 0.08
C LYS A 247 -7.95 20.21 -1.18
N LYS A 248 -9.02 20.97 -1.03
CA LYS A 248 -9.73 21.62 -2.13
C LYS A 248 -9.33 23.09 -2.14
N ASN A 249 -8.57 23.49 -3.17
CA ASN A 249 -8.14 24.88 -3.35
C ASN A 249 -9.06 25.56 -4.36
N GLU A 250 -9.82 26.56 -3.92
CA GLU A 250 -10.74 27.31 -4.76
C GLU A 250 -10.08 28.60 -5.28
N PHE A 251 -10.25 28.89 -6.57
CA PHE A 251 -9.73 30.09 -7.25
C PHE A 251 -10.82 30.65 -8.18
N ASP A 252 -11.33 31.84 -7.88
CA ASP A 252 -12.43 32.48 -8.62
C ASP A 252 -13.60 31.52 -8.92
N ASN A 253 -13.68 30.98 -10.15
CA ASN A 253 -14.71 30.05 -10.63
C ASN A 253 -14.21 28.60 -10.84
N ASN A 254 -12.96 28.31 -10.44
CA ASN A 254 -12.33 26.99 -10.58
C ASN A 254 -11.92 26.45 -9.21
N TYR A 255 -11.67 25.14 -9.16
CA TYR A 255 -11.06 24.52 -8.00
C TYR A 255 -10.05 23.45 -8.43
N VAL A 256 -9.12 23.15 -7.55
CA VAL A 256 -8.21 22.01 -7.69
C VAL A 256 -8.33 21.17 -6.43
N GLU A 257 -8.69 19.90 -6.62
CA GLU A 257 -8.63 18.89 -5.58
C GLU A 257 -7.26 18.25 -5.56
N GLN A 258 -6.62 18.29 -4.40
CA GLN A 258 -5.25 17.84 -4.20
C GLN A 258 -5.22 16.71 -3.17
N PHE A 259 -4.62 15.60 -3.55
CA PHE A 259 -4.29 14.48 -2.67
C PHE A 259 -2.78 14.42 -2.47
N LEU A 260 -2.33 14.67 -1.23
CA LEU A 260 -0.93 14.72 -0.86
C LEU A 260 -0.59 13.56 0.09
N ALA A 261 0.17 12.58 -0.38
CA ALA A 261 0.70 11.50 0.44
C ALA A 261 2.10 11.86 0.94
N LYS A 262 2.33 11.82 2.26
CA LYS A 262 3.64 12.09 2.87
C LYS A 262 3.98 11.07 3.96
N PRO A 263 5.25 10.64 4.08
CA PRO A 263 5.70 9.88 5.24
C PRO A 263 5.50 10.68 6.53
N VAL A 264 4.99 10.02 7.58
CA VAL A 264 4.70 10.62 8.89
C VAL A 264 5.92 11.32 9.50
N TYR A 265 7.09 10.72 9.33
CA TYR A 265 8.35 11.23 9.90
C TYR A 265 9.22 11.98 8.88
N SER A 266 8.63 12.43 7.77
CA SER A 266 9.29 13.30 6.81
C SER A 266 8.85 14.75 7.01
N GLY A 267 9.74 15.70 6.71
CA GLY A 267 9.44 17.13 6.80
C GLY A 267 8.56 17.54 5.63
N ASP A 268 7.85 18.67 5.77
CA ASP A 268 6.83 19.08 4.81
C ASP A 268 7.34 19.25 3.35
N ASN A 269 8.64 19.47 3.15
CA ASN A 269 9.27 19.61 1.82
C ASN A 269 10.05 18.37 1.35
N SER A 270 9.69 17.17 1.82
CA SER A 270 10.40 15.95 1.41
C SER A 270 10.20 15.64 -0.09
N LYS A 271 11.27 15.22 -0.77
CA LYS A 271 11.19 14.65 -2.15
C LYS A 271 10.43 13.32 -2.21
N GLU A 272 10.07 12.74 -1.05
CA GLU A 272 9.24 11.54 -0.98
C GLU A 272 7.74 11.85 -1.06
N ASN A 273 7.32 13.11 -0.89
CA ASN A 273 5.92 13.50 -1.01
C ASN A 273 5.39 13.16 -2.40
N LYS A 274 4.17 12.62 -2.42
CA LYS A 274 3.46 12.21 -3.62
C LYS A 274 2.19 13.02 -3.75
N LYS A 275 1.86 13.45 -4.96
CA LYS A 275 0.75 14.37 -5.19
C LYS A 275 -0.09 13.95 -6.38
N LEU A 276 -1.40 13.99 -6.24
CA LEU A 276 -2.36 13.99 -7.35
C LEU A 276 -3.17 15.28 -7.29
N GLU A 277 -3.47 15.85 -8.45
CA GLU A 277 -4.27 17.06 -8.58
C GLU A 277 -5.30 16.85 -9.69
N PHE A 278 -6.54 17.25 -9.43
CA PHE A 278 -7.65 17.15 -10.36
C PHE A 278 -8.39 18.48 -10.41
N ASP A 279 -8.81 18.87 -11.61
CA ASP A 279 -9.67 20.03 -11.92
C ASP A 279 -11.16 19.65 -11.97
N SER A 280 -11.48 18.43 -11.54
CA SER A 280 -12.82 17.86 -11.44
C SER A 280 -13.01 17.22 -10.07
N SER A 281 -14.27 16.93 -9.71
CA SER A 281 -14.57 16.29 -8.43
C SER A 281 -13.94 14.91 -8.42
N ALA A 282 -13.08 14.66 -7.45
CA ALA A 282 -12.32 13.44 -7.32
C ALA A 282 -12.47 12.90 -5.89
N GLU A 283 -12.63 11.59 -5.77
CA GLU A 283 -12.74 10.95 -4.47
C GLU A 283 -12.03 9.61 -4.43
N ILE A 284 -11.41 9.33 -3.29
CA ILE A 284 -10.83 8.02 -3.02
C ILE A 284 -11.94 6.98 -2.89
N THR A 285 -11.86 5.91 -3.66
CA THR A 285 -12.73 4.73 -3.54
C THR A 285 -12.02 3.58 -2.83
N TYR A 286 -10.68 3.55 -2.88
CA TYR A 286 -9.84 2.60 -2.17
C TYR A 286 -8.46 3.21 -1.85
N LEU A 287 -7.95 2.95 -0.65
CA LEU A 287 -6.58 3.23 -0.26
C LEU A 287 -6.00 1.99 0.41
N GLY A 288 -4.87 1.51 -0.11
CA GLY A 288 -4.09 0.42 0.46
C GLY A 288 -2.61 0.79 0.64
N PRO A 289 -1.75 -0.19 0.99
CA PRO A 289 -0.35 0.09 1.27
C PRO A 289 0.47 0.51 0.04
N GLU A 290 0.06 0.08 -1.15
CA GLU A 290 0.78 0.31 -2.41
C GLU A 290 0.00 1.14 -3.42
N TYR A 291 -1.34 1.04 -3.41
CA TYR A 291 -2.21 1.58 -4.44
C TYR A 291 -3.30 2.46 -3.86
N ILE A 292 -3.70 3.45 -4.65
CA ILE A 292 -4.87 4.31 -4.41
C ILE A 292 -5.78 4.25 -5.64
N SER A 293 -7.09 4.12 -5.41
CA SER A 293 -8.10 4.24 -6.46
C SER A 293 -8.89 5.52 -6.27
N ILE A 294 -9.02 6.28 -7.35
CA ILE A 294 -9.74 7.55 -7.44
C ILE A 294 -10.89 7.38 -8.42
N MET A 295 -12.06 7.89 -8.06
CA MET A 295 -13.18 8.12 -8.97
C MET A 295 -13.29 9.62 -9.22
N ARG A 296 -13.35 10.02 -10.49
CA ARG A 296 -13.57 11.39 -10.93
C ARG A 296 -14.97 11.51 -11.51
N ILE A 297 -15.62 12.64 -11.29
CA ILE A 297 -16.89 12.98 -11.97
C ILE A 297 -16.57 14.01 -13.05
N LYS A 298 -16.66 13.60 -14.31
CA LYS A 298 -16.44 14.46 -15.49
C LYS A 298 -17.66 14.41 -16.37
N ASP A 299 -18.32 15.56 -16.62
CA ASP A 299 -19.51 15.64 -17.49
C ASP A 299 -20.64 14.63 -17.15
N GLN A 300 -20.84 14.35 -15.85
CA GLN A 300 -21.76 13.33 -15.30
C GLN A 300 -21.28 11.86 -15.42
N PHE A 301 -20.11 11.61 -16.00
CA PHE A 301 -19.47 10.30 -16.09
C PHE A 301 -18.57 10.05 -14.87
N GLU A 302 -18.63 8.84 -14.33
CA GLU A 302 -17.67 8.34 -13.36
C GLU A 302 -16.47 7.74 -14.11
N ASP A 303 -15.32 8.35 -13.92
CA ASP A 303 -14.05 7.92 -14.50
C ASP A 303 -13.13 7.42 -13.39
N TYR A 304 -12.79 6.15 -13.46
CA TYR A 304 -12.04 5.45 -12.44
C TYR A 304 -10.57 5.33 -12.78
N SER A 305 -9.70 5.47 -11.79
CA SER A 305 -8.26 5.31 -11.99
C SER A 305 -7.61 4.67 -10.78
N ILE A 306 -6.60 3.84 -11.03
CA ILE A 306 -5.74 3.27 -9.99
C ILE A 306 -4.31 3.77 -10.20
N TYR A 307 -3.67 4.20 -9.11
CA TYR A 307 -2.29 4.68 -9.11
C TYR A 307 -1.43 3.87 -8.14
N ASP A 308 -0.21 3.56 -8.56
CA ASP A 308 0.90 3.21 -7.66
C ASP A 308 1.30 4.48 -6.89
N ILE A 309 1.19 4.46 -5.57
CA ILE A 309 1.46 5.62 -4.72
C ILE A 309 2.89 6.13 -4.93
N ASP A 310 3.87 5.26 -5.21
CA ASP A 310 5.26 5.70 -5.44
C ASP A 310 5.42 6.51 -6.73
N LYS A 311 4.50 6.35 -7.69
CA LYS A 311 4.54 6.95 -9.03
C LYS A 311 3.39 7.93 -9.30
N MET A 312 2.47 8.10 -8.36
CA MET A 312 1.25 8.89 -8.58
C MET A 312 1.52 10.35 -8.98
N SER A 313 2.63 10.96 -8.55
CA SER A 313 3.01 12.31 -8.98
C SER A 313 3.23 12.48 -10.49
N ASN A 314 3.40 11.38 -11.23
CA ASN A 314 3.53 11.41 -12.69
C ASN A 314 2.17 11.29 -13.39
N ASN A 315 1.07 11.27 -12.63
CA ASN A 315 -0.28 10.95 -13.11
C ASN A 315 -0.33 9.66 -13.94
N ASN A 316 0.49 8.67 -13.57
CA ASN A 316 0.60 7.41 -14.31
C ASN A 316 -0.42 6.40 -13.78
N GLU A 317 -1.61 6.46 -14.35
CA GLU A 317 -2.71 5.50 -14.15
C GLU A 317 -2.30 4.11 -14.62
N LEU A 318 -2.74 3.09 -13.88
CA LEU A 318 -2.53 1.69 -14.26
C LEU A 318 -3.50 1.28 -15.37
N ASN A 319 -2.96 0.63 -16.39
CA ASN A 319 -3.77 -0.09 -17.37
C ASN A 319 -4.24 -1.44 -16.80
N ILE A 320 -5.34 -1.97 -17.34
CA ILE A 320 -5.91 -3.26 -16.92
C ILE A 320 -4.97 -4.46 -17.10
N ASP A 321 -4.07 -4.43 -18.08
CA ASP A 321 -3.05 -5.47 -18.26
C ASP A 321 -2.00 -5.44 -17.14
N GLN A 322 -1.74 -4.28 -16.55
CA GLN A 322 -0.90 -4.15 -15.35
C GLN A 322 -1.66 -4.61 -14.10
N ILE A 323 -3.00 -4.49 -14.09
CA ILE A 323 -3.85 -4.90 -12.97
C ILE A 323 -3.99 -6.43 -12.89
N GLY A 324 -4.25 -7.11 -14.00
CA GLY A 324 -4.53 -8.55 -14.02
C GLY A 324 -4.09 -9.29 -15.29
N GLY A 325 -3.17 -8.71 -16.06
CA GLY A 325 -2.61 -9.33 -17.27
C GLY A 325 -3.58 -9.37 -18.45
N LYS A 326 -3.24 -10.19 -19.45
CA LYS A 326 -4.04 -10.34 -20.69
C LYS A 326 -5.44 -10.90 -20.42
N GLU A 327 -5.61 -11.71 -19.38
CA GLU A 327 -6.92 -12.24 -19.02
C GLU A 327 -7.87 -11.12 -18.53
N ALA A 328 -7.36 -10.15 -17.79
CA ALA A 328 -8.15 -9.00 -17.37
C ALA A 328 -8.63 -8.15 -18.57
N VAL A 329 -7.78 -7.99 -19.59
CA VAL A 329 -8.16 -7.35 -20.86
C VAL A 329 -9.33 -8.11 -21.52
N ASN A 330 -9.29 -9.45 -21.54
CA ASN A 330 -10.38 -10.25 -22.09
C ASN A 330 -11.68 -10.10 -21.28
N VAL A 331 -11.58 -10.07 -19.94
CA VAL A 331 -12.72 -9.82 -19.05
C VAL A 331 -13.38 -8.49 -19.41
N LEU A 332 -12.61 -7.41 -19.57
CA LEU A 332 -13.13 -6.11 -19.99
C LEU A 332 -13.89 -6.18 -21.32
N LYS A 333 -13.27 -6.78 -22.34
CA LYS A 333 -13.86 -6.90 -23.68
C LYS A 333 -15.15 -7.72 -23.65
N ASN A 334 -15.18 -8.82 -22.92
CA ASN A 334 -16.36 -9.66 -22.79
C ASN A 334 -17.46 -8.94 -22.01
N SER A 335 -17.14 -8.24 -20.92
CA SER A 335 -18.11 -7.44 -20.18
C SER A 335 -18.73 -6.32 -21.03
N ILE A 336 -17.96 -5.70 -21.93
CA ILE A 336 -18.51 -4.74 -22.90
C ILE A 336 -19.41 -5.45 -23.92
N ALA A 337 -18.98 -6.61 -24.43
CA ALA A 337 -19.72 -7.35 -25.44
C ALA A 337 -21.06 -7.91 -24.92
N GLU A 338 -21.09 -8.50 -23.72
CA GLU A 338 -22.32 -9.01 -23.09
C GLU A 338 -23.37 -7.90 -22.97
N GLU A 339 -22.94 -6.71 -22.54
CA GLU A 339 -23.79 -5.52 -22.41
C GLU A 339 -24.26 -4.95 -23.77
N SER A 340 -23.63 -5.33 -24.88
CA SER A 340 -24.03 -4.92 -26.24
C SER A 340 -25.02 -5.86 -26.93
N THR A 341 -25.28 -7.04 -26.35
CA THR A 341 -26.15 -8.07 -26.97
C THR A 341 -27.64 -7.91 -26.69
N ASP A 342 -28.03 -6.91 -25.88
CA ASP A 342 -29.44 -6.51 -25.75
C ASP A 342 -29.90 -5.87 -27.08
N SER A 343 -31.00 -6.39 -27.65
CA SER A 343 -31.34 -6.20 -29.07
C SER A 343 -31.72 -4.76 -29.49
N ASN A 344 -31.73 -3.81 -28.55
CA ASN A 344 -32.03 -2.38 -28.78
C ASN A 344 -30.90 -1.44 -28.32
N SER A 345 -29.73 -1.96 -27.95
CA SER A 345 -28.62 -1.15 -27.44
C SER A 345 -27.41 -1.12 -28.36
N GLU A 346 -27.01 0.08 -28.80
CA GLU A 346 -25.72 0.30 -29.45
C GLU A 346 -24.75 0.93 -28.45
N ILE A 347 -23.64 0.26 -28.14
CA ILE A 347 -22.57 0.88 -27.35
C ILE A 347 -21.86 1.90 -28.23
N THR A 348 -22.09 3.18 -27.96
CA THR A 348 -21.22 4.25 -28.46
C THR A 348 -20.15 4.52 -27.41
N THR A 349 -19.06 3.76 -27.46
CA THR A 349 -17.82 4.27 -26.88
C THR A 349 -17.44 5.47 -27.75
N ASN A 350 -17.46 6.68 -27.18
CA ASN A 350 -17.05 7.87 -27.93
C ASN A 350 -15.56 7.84 -28.35
N ASP A 351 -14.84 6.78 -28.01
CA ASP A 351 -13.57 6.42 -28.61
C ASP A 351 -13.51 4.91 -28.87
N LYS A 352 -13.17 4.51 -30.09
CA LYS A 352 -12.74 3.12 -30.41
C LYS A 352 -11.32 2.83 -29.91
N ASN A 353 -10.79 3.67 -29.02
CA ASN A 353 -9.66 3.33 -28.17
C ASN A 353 -10.25 2.75 -26.89
N GLU A 354 -10.20 1.42 -26.77
CA GLU A 354 -10.54 0.68 -25.55
C GLU A 354 -9.83 1.36 -24.37
N ASP A 355 -10.59 2.10 -23.53
CA ASP A 355 -10.02 2.80 -22.38
C ASP A 355 -9.65 1.76 -21.31
N TYR A 356 -8.43 1.26 -21.45
CA TYR A 356 -7.85 0.27 -20.55
C TYR A 356 -7.48 0.81 -19.18
N LYS A 357 -7.70 2.10 -18.92
CA LYS A 357 -7.33 2.79 -17.67
C LYS A 357 -8.51 3.14 -16.79
N ASN A 358 -9.72 3.27 -17.37
CA ASN A 358 -10.96 3.52 -16.63
C ASN A 358 -11.37 2.29 -15.79
N ILE A 359 -10.56 1.97 -14.79
CA ILE A 359 -10.69 0.82 -13.89
C ILE A 359 -10.41 1.31 -12.47
N GLY A 360 -11.37 1.10 -11.59
CA GLY A 360 -11.30 1.45 -10.18
C GLY A 360 -11.45 0.25 -9.28
N ILE A 361 -11.11 0.44 -8.01
CA ILE A 361 -11.40 -0.50 -6.93
C ILE A 361 -12.54 0.09 -6.13
N VAL A 362 -13.62 -0.66 -6.01
CA VAL A 362 -14.77 -0.33 -5.17
C VAL A 362 -15.02 -1.47 -4.20
N ARG A 363 -15.71 -1.17 -3.09
CA ARG A 363 -16.08 -2.18 -2.12
C ARG A 363 -17.59 -2.27 -2.00
N ASN A 364 -18.11 -3.49 -2.04
CA ASN A 364 -19.51 -3.76 -1.76
C ASN A 364 -19.67 -5.11 -1.06
N SER A 365 -20.61 -5.20 -0.12
CA SER A 365 -21.03 -6.46 0.51
C SER A 365 -19.87 -7.36 0.99
N GLY A 366 -18.84 -6.77 1.59
CA GLY A 366 -17.70 -7.48 2.15
C GLY A 366 -16.58 -7.83 1.17
N LYS A 367 -16.63 -7.39 -0.10
CA LYS A 367 -15.64 -7.73 -1.13
C LYS A 367 -15.11 -6.51 -1.86
N LEU A 368 -13.82 -6.55 -2.18
CA LEU A 368 -13.24 -5.64 -3.16
C LEU A 368 -13.61 -6.11 -4.57
N ASN A 369 -14.00 -5.17 -5.42
CA ASN A 369 -14.34 -5.42 -6.80
C ASN A 369 -13.64 -4.40 -7.69
N TYR A 370 -13.28 -4.82 -8.90
CA TYR A 370 -12.90 -3.89 -9.94
C TYR A 370 -14.17 -3.36 -10.62
N GLN A 371 -14.21 -2.06 -10.90
CA GLN A 371 -15.34 -1.41 -11.52
C GLN A 371 -14.89 -0.48 -12.64
N THR A 372 -15.73 -0.35 -13.66
CA THR A 372 -15.62 0.63 -14.74
C THR A 372 -17.02 1.19 -15.03
N GLN A 373 -17.10 2.28 -15.78
CA GLN A 373 -18.36 2.83 -16.26
C GLN A 373 -18.38 2.91 -17.78
N TYR A 374 -19.44 2.41 -18.38
CA TYR A 374 -19.68 2.52 -19.81
C TYR A 374 -20.86 3.41 -20.13
N THR A 375 -20.81 3.93 -21.34
CA THR A 375 -21.91 4.66 -21.98
C THR A 375 -22.53 3.77 -23.05
N PHE A 376 -23.85 3.61 -23.02
CA PHE A 376 -24.59 2.84 -24.03
C PHE A 376 -25.80 3.65 -24.49
N LYS A 377 -26.19 3.48 -25.75
CA LYS A 377 -27.44 4.05 -26.27
C LYS A 377 -28.52 3.01 -26.17
N GLU A 378 -29.63 3.36 -25.53
CA GLU A 378 -30.84 2.54 -25.50
C GLU A 378 -32.01 3.43 -25.96
N ASN A 379 -32.73 3.02 -27.01
CA ASN A 379 -33.86 3.80 -27.56
C ASN A 379 -33.51 5.28 -27.90
N ASN A 380 -32.32 5.54 -28.47
CA ASN A 380 -31.76 6.87 -28.75
C ASN A 380 -31.42 7.74 -27.51
N GLU A 381 -31.52 7.21 -26.29
CA GLU A 381 -31.05 7.88 -25.07
C GLU A 381 -29.69 7.34 -24.64
N VAL A 382 -28.79 8.25 -24.21
CA VAL A 382 -27.48 7.88 -23.67
C VAL A 382 -27.66 7.52 -22.20
N LYS A 383 -27.29 6.29 -21.83
CA LYS A 383 -27.31 5.77 -20.46
C LYS A 383 -25.91 5.43 -19.98
N LEU A 384 -25.71 5.57 -18.68
CA LEU A 384 -24.48 5.23 -17.96
C LEU A 384 -24.69 3.93 -17.19
N LYS A 385 -23.73 3.00 -17.27
CA LYS A 385 -23.76 1.76 -16.49
C LYS A 385 -22.43 1.49 -15.84
N ASN A 386 -22.46 1.30 -14.53
CA ASN A 386 -21.33 0.77 -13.78
C ASN A 386 -21.29 -0.75 -13.93
N VAL A 387 -20.12 -1.28 -14.28
CA VAL A 387 -19.89 -2.70 -14.53
C VAL A 387 -18.80 -3.22 -13.62
N ILE A 388 -19.10 -4.28 -12.89
CA ILE A 388 -18.14 -5.00 -12.05
C ILE A 388 -17.34 -5.98 -12.92
N LEU A 389 -16.02 -5.92 -12.81
CA LEU A 389 -15.09 -6.76 -13.56
C LEU A 389 -14.51 -7.83 -12.63
N ASN A 390 -14.75 -9.10 -12.96
CA ASN A 390 -14.25 -10.25 -12.21
C ASN A 390 -12.79 -10.54 -12.60
N ILE A 391 -11.88 -9.66 -12.19
CA ILE A 391 -10.45 -9.73 -12.53
C ILE A 391 -9.69 -10.44 -11.41
N VAL A 392 -8.84 -11.40 -11.80
CA VAL A 392 -7.80 -11.94 -10.90
C VAL A 392 -6.69 -10.90 -10.80
N SER A 393 -6.58 -10.26 -9.63
CA SER A 393 -5.62 -9.19 -9.41
C SER A 393 -4.18 -9.68 -9.31
N HIS A 394 -3.25 -8.96 -9.94
CA HIS A 394 -1.82 -9.03 -9.70
C HIS A 394 -1.33 -7.95 -8.71
N LEU A 395 -2.23 -7.06 -8.25
CA LEU A 395 -1.91 -6.01 -7.30
C LEU A 395 -1.86 -6.56 -5.88
N ASN A 396 -0.95 -6.03 -5.07
CA ASN A 396 -0.89 -6.31 -3.64
C ASN A 396 -1.95 -5.47 -2.90
N LEU A 397 -3.19 -5.95 -2.88
CA LEU A 397 -4.32 -5.32 -2.20
C LEU A 397 -4.45 -5.81 -0.74
N SER A 398 -5.20 -5.06 0.05
CA SER A 398 -5.56 -5.42 1.41
C SER A 398 -6.38 -6.74 1.40
N PRO A 399 -6.12 -7.68 2.32
CA PRO A 399 -6.92 -8.90 2.41
C PRO A 399 -8.41 -8.60 2.64
N ASP A 400 -9.30 -9.26 1.91
CA ASP A 400 -10.75 -9.05 1.96
C ASP A 400 -11.56 -10.31 2.32
N GLU A 401 -10.90 -11.35 2.83
CA GLU A 401 -11.56 -12.61 3.19
C GLU A 401 -12.40 -12.45 4.47
N LEU A 402 -13.70 -12.75 4.38
CA LEU A 402 -14.61 -12.74 5.52
C LEU A 402 -14.57 -14.04 6.34
N SER A 403 -14.76 -13.93 7.66
CA SER A 403 -14.87 -15.06 8.60
C SER A 403 -16.15 -15.89 8.39
N MET A 404 -17.19 -15.30 7.79
CA MET A 404 -18.46 -15.95 7.46
C MET A 404 -19.01 -15.43 6.13
N ASN A 405 -19.91 -16.17 5.51
CA ASN A 405 -20.54 -15.73 4.26
C ASN A 405 -21.48 -14.52 4.50
N TRP A 406 -21.77 -13.78 3.42
CA TRP A 406 -22.58 -12.56 3.48
C TRP A 406 -24.00 -12.79 4.01
N GLN A 407 -24.64 -13.92 3.68
CA GLN A 407 -25.97 -14.26 4.19
C GLN A 407 -25.97 -14.40 5.71
N SER A 408 -24.95 -15.03 6.29
CA SER A 408 -24.78 -15.13 7.75
C SER A 408 -24.61 -13.74 8.38
N ILE A 409 -23.90 -12.82 7.73
CA ILE A 409 -23.76 -11.43 8.21
C ILE A 409 -25.10 -10.71 8.17
N LYS A 410 -25.90 -10.87 7.11
CA LYS A 410 -27.24 -10.29 7.03
C LYS A 410 -28.21 -10.90 8.04
N ASN A 411 -28.04 -12.17 8.39
CA ASN A 411 -28.80 -12.80 9.47
C ASN A 411 -28.38 -12.26 10.85
N LEU A 412 -27.08 -11.99 11.07
CA LEU A 412 -26.57 -11.38 12.30
C LEU A 412 -27.00 -9.92 12.45
N LYS A 413 -26.91 -9.14 11.37
CA LYS A 413 -27.31 -7.73 11.29
C LYS A 413 -27.92 -7.44 9.91
N SER A 414 -29.24 -7.37 9.85
CA SER A 414 -29.98 -7.17 8.60
C SER A 414 -29.67 -5.85 7.89
N SER A 415 -29.32 -4.79 8.63
CA SER A 415 -28.92 -3.50 8.06
C SER A 415 -27.44 -3.40 7.66
N ALA A 416 -26.70 -4.52 7.66
CA ALA A 416 -25.32 -4.54 7.17
C ALA A 416 -25.26 -4.12 5.69
N ILE A 417 -24.34 -3.20 5.41
CA ILE A 417 -24.00 -2.72 4.06
C ILE A 417 -22.60 -3.17 3.62
N ASP A 418 -21.71 -3.40 4.58
CA ASP A 418 -20.37 -3.95 4.34
C ASP A 418 -19.84 -4.68 5.58
N ALA A 419 -18.77 -5.46 5.44
CA ALA A 419 -18.12 -6.17 6.54
C ALA A 419 -16.64 -6.44 6.29
N TYR A 420 -15.89 -6.68 7.37
CA TYR A 420 -14.45 -6.95 7.36
C TYR A 420 -14.12 -7.97 8.44
N SER A 421 -13.10 -8.80 8.20
CA SER A 421 -12.68 -9.79 9.17
C SER A 421 -11.20 -9.68 9.47
N SER A 422 -10.86 -9.92 10.74
CA SER A 422 -9.45 -9.96 11.13
C SER A 422 -8.74 -11.15 10.46
N PRO A 423 -7.43 -11.08 10.21
CA PRO A 423 -6.70 -12.17 9.58
C PRO A 423 -6.71 -13.49 10.40
N ASP A 424 -6.84 -13.41 11.73
CA ASP A 424 -7.03 -14.56 12.62
C ASP A 424 -8.51 -15.04 12.70
N LYS A 425 -9.40 -14.42 11.90
CA LYS A 425 -10.85 -14.67 11.82
C LYS A 425 -11.61 -14.53 13.14
N ARG A 426 -11.02 -13.92 14.17
CA ARG A 426 -11.64 -13.77 15.49
C ARG A 426 -12.58 -12.58 15.59
N ILE A 427 -12.32 -11.51 14.84
CA ILE A 427 -13.08 -10.27 14.89
C ILE A 427 -13.80 -10.08 13.56
N LEU A 428 -15.10 -9.78 13.65
CA LEU A 428 -15.92 -9.37 12.53
C LEU A 428 -16.34 -7.91 12.75
N ILE A 429 -16.05 -7.07 11.76
CA ILE A 429 -16.49 -5.68 11.69
C ILE A 429 -17.66 -5.63 10.72
N VAL A 430 -18.76 -5.03 11.13
CA VAL A 430 -19.96 -4.86 10.29
C VAL A 430 -20.29 -3.39 10.19
N GLN A 431 -20.31 -2.85 8.97
CA GLN A 431 -20.74 -1.48 8.71
C GLN A 431 -22.25 -1.45 8.44
N THR A 432 -22.95 -0.53 9.09
CA THR A 432 -24.31 -0.09 8.77
C THR A 432 -24.30 1.34 8.25
N THR A 433 -25.47 1.92 8.02
CA THR A 433 -25.60 3.34 7.61
C THR A 433 -25.21 4.34 8.71
N ASP A 434 -25.09 3.90 9.95
CA ASP A 434 -24.99 4.75 11.14
C ASP A 434 -23.99 4.27 12.18
N GLU A 435 -23.50 3.03 12.06
CA GLU A 435 -22.53 2.45 12.99
C GLU A 435 -21.54 1.51 12.31
N ILE A 436 -20.36 1.38 12.91
CA ILE A 436 -19.45 0.27 12.69
C ILE A 436 -19.52 -0.61 13.94
N LEU A 437 -20.02 -1.82 13.79
CA LEU A 437 -20.22 -2.80 14.85
C LEU A 437 -19.03 -3.76 14.91
N ILE A 438 -18.55 -4.04 16.13
CA ILE A 438 -17.38 -4.88 16.37
C ILE A 438 -17.84 -6.15 17.09
N TYR A 439 -17.77 -7.29 16.41
CA TYR A 439 -18.17 -8.59 16.95
C TYR A 439 -16.96 -9.47 17.23
N ASP A 440 -16.98 -10.14 18.38
CA ASP A 440 -16.12 -11.27 18.71
C ASP A 440 -16.71 -12.55 18.09
N TYR A 441 -16.32 -12.82 16.84
CA TYR A 441 -16.76 -14.00 16.09
C TYR A 441 -16.37 -15.31 16.81
N SER A 442 -15.21 -15.33 17.48
CA SER A 442 -14.75 -16.51 18.23
C SER A 442 -15.60 -16.87 19.45
N ASN A 443 -16.49 -15.97 19.87
CA ASN A 443 -17.28 -16.11 21.08
C ASN A 443 -18.75 -15.82 20.78
N ASP A 444 -19.35 -16.67 19.94
CA ASP A 444 -20.77 -16.66 19.60
C ASP A 444 -21.25 -15.31 19.04
N ASN A 445 -20.43 -14.69 18.18
CA ASN A 445 -20.73 -13.39 17.56
C ASN A 445 -21.10 -12.30 18.58
N LYS A 446 -20.43 -12.25 19.74
CA LYS A 446 -20.74 -11.26 20.76
C LYS A 446 -20.36 -9.85 20.31
N LEU A 447 -21.28 -8.90 20.39
CA LEU A 447 -21.00 -7.48 20.16
C LEU A 447 -20.13 -6.91 21.30
N ILE A 448 -18.94 -6.41 20.97
CA ILE A 448 -17.95 -5.88 21.92
C ILE A 448 -17.74 -4.36 21.83
N GLY A 449 -18.32 -3.71 20.82
CA GLY A 449 -18.34 -2.25 20.72
C GLY A 449 -19.04 -1.74 19.46
N SER A 450 -19.41 -0.46 19.46
CA SER A 450 -19.87 0.24 18.26
C SER A 450 -19.23 1.62 18.12
N ILE A 451 -18.96 2.00 16.88
CA ILE A 451 -18.42 3.31 16.51
C ILE A 451 -19.50 4.03 15.70
N PRO A 452 -20.03 5.16 16.19
CA PRO A 452 -20.99 5.95 15.42
C PRO A 452 -20.37 6.48 14.12
N ILE A 453 -21.10 6.33 13.02
CA ILE A 453 -20.83 6.92 11.71
C ILE A 453 -22.12 7.53 11.15
N THR A 454 -22.06 8.08 9.96
CA THR A 454 -23.21 8.68 9.27
C THR A 454 -23.45 7.99 7.94
N LYS A 455 -24.64 8.17 7.36
CA LYS A 455 -24.97 7.65 6.03
C LYS A 455 -24.06 8.21 4.91
N ASP A 456 -23.42 9.33 5.19
CA ASP A 456 -22.49 10.02 4.31
C ASP A 456 -21.06 9.47 4.45
N ASP A 457 -20.83 8.53 5.37
CA ASP A 457 -19.56 7.84 5.59
C ASP A 457 -19.44 6.55 4.77
N SER A 458 -18.27 6.35 4.17
CA SER A 458 -17.89 5.12 3.47
C SER A 458 -16.49 4.70 3.89
N ILE A 459 -16.29 3.41 4.18
CA ILE A 459 -14.96 2.86 4.46
C ILE A 459 -14.24 2.65 3.12
N ILE A 460 -13.04 3.23 3.02
CA ILE A 460 -12.18 3.20 1.82
C ILE A 460 -10.83 2.52 2.08
N MET A 461 -10.54 2.18 3.34
CA MET A 461 -9.30 1.50 3.74
C MET A 461 -9.58 0.62 4.96
N SER A 462 -9.05 -0.60 4.94
CA SER A 462 -9.09 -1.54 6.07
C SER A 462 -7.77 -2.30 6.17
N GLU A 463 -6.88 -1.84 7.05
CA GLU A 463 -5.54 -2.41 7.20
C GLU A 463 -5.38 -3.09 8.56
N TRP A 464 -4.88 -4.32 8.57
CA TRP A 464 -4.81 -5.16 9.78
C TRP A 464 -3.37 -5.45 10.20
N ALA A 465 -3.14 -5.39 11.52
CA ALA A 465 -1.94 -5.88 12.17
C ALA A 465 -2.29 -6.79 13.35
N ILE A 466 -1.46 -7.79 13.60
CA ILE A 466 -1.63 -8.77 14.69
C ILE A 466 -0.34 -8.84 15.51
N GLY A 467 -0.47 -9.11 16.80
CA GLY A 467 0.64 -9.36 17.72
C GLY A 467 1.50 -8.12 17.92
N ASN A 468 2.81 -8.29 17.75
CA ASN A 468 3.78 -7.20 17.92
C ASN A 468 3.54 -6.04 16.94
N TYR A 469 3.03 -6.33 15.74
CA TYR A 469 2.70 -5.29 14.76
C TYR A 469 1.54 -4.43 15.25
N ALA A 470 0.54 -5.01 15.93
CA ALA A 470 -0.57 -4.24 16.48
C ALA A 470 -0.10 -3.23 17.54
N GLU A 471 0.79 -3.64 18.44
CA GLU A 471 1.39 -2.74 19.43
C GLU A 471 2.20 -1.61 18.78
N MET A 472 2.97 -1.95 17.72
CA MET A 472 3.72 -0.96 16.94
C MET A 472 2.77 0.05 16.31
N TRP A 473 1.72 -0.40 15.61
CA TRP A 473 0.75 0.47 14.93
C TRP A 473 0.06 1.41 15.92
N LYS A 474 -0.37 0.90 17.07
CA LYS A 474 -0.93 1.71 18.14
C LYS A 474 0.02 2.82 18.57
N LYS A 475 1.28 2.49 18.86
CA LYS A 475 2.27 3.46 19.29
C LYS A 475 2.51 4.55 18.22
N GLU A 476 2.64 4.14 16.97
CA GLU A 476 2.91 5.02 15.84
C GLU A 476 1.72 5.96 15.57
N PHE A 477 0.50 5.43 15.60
CA PHE A 477 -0.73 6.22 15.50
C PHE A 477 -0.85 7.22 16.67
N GLN A 478 -0.55 6.79 17.89
CA GLN A 478 -0.64 7.62 19.09
C GLN A 478 0.39 8.75 19.16
N ASN A 479 1.44 8.72 18.34
CA ASN A 479 2.43 9.79 18.25
C ASN A 479 2.00 10.90 17.26
N ASN A 480 0.92 10.70 16.49
CA ASN A 480 0.35 11.69 15.59
C ASN A 480 -0.75 12.53 16.26
N ASP A 481 -1.16 13.61 15.61
CA ASP A 481 -2.24 14.48 16.10
C ASP A 481 -3.54 13.68 16.29
N LYS A 482 -4.06 13.75 17.53
CA LYS A 482 -5.24 13.01 17.97
C LYS A 482 -6.46 13.91 17.94
N ILE A 483 -7.56 13.35 17.47
CA ILE A 483 -8.89 13.92 17.65
C ILE A 483 -9.65 12.96 18.58
N PRO A 484 -10.35 13.47 19.62
CA PRO A 484 -11.24 12.64 20.43
C PRO A 484 -12.26 11.91 19.54
N SER A 485 -12.37 10.60 19.70
CA SER A 485 -13.38 9.77 19.02
C SER A 485 -14.48 9.36 19.99
N SER A 486 -15.74 9.48 19.58
CA SER A 486 -16.87 8.90 20.31
C SER A 486 -16.89 7.38 20.13
N PHE A 487 -16.99 6.63 21.23
CA PHE A 487 -17.10 5.18 21.25
C PHE A 487 -18.12 4.74 22.30
N ILE A 488 -19.00 3.81 21.94
CA ILE A 488 -19.98 3.24 22.87
C ILE A 488 -19.55 1.81 23.20
N THR A 489 -19.25 1.58 24.47
CA THR A 489 -19.08 0.23 25.00
C THR A 489 -20.46 -0.33 25.35
N ASN A 490 -20.74 -1.56 24.91
CA ASN A 490 -21.80 -2.33 25.55
C ASN A 490 -21.31 -2.75 26.94
N LEU A 491 -21.52 -1.88 27.93
CA LEU A 491 -21.50 -2.30 29.33
C LEU A 491 -22.58 -3.38 29.47
N ARG A 492 -22.14 -4.58 29.84
CA ARG A 492 -23.01 -5.72 30.18
C ARG A 492 -24.23 -5.23 30.98
N GLN A 493 -25.43 -5.52 30.48
CA GLN A 493 -26.51 -6.00 31.35
C GLN A 493 -26.28 -7.50 31.58
#